data_AF-A0A9D1VPL3-F1
#
_entry.id   AF-A0A9D1VPL3-F1
#
_cell.length_a   1.000
_cell.length_b   1.000
_cell.length_c   1.000
_cell.angle_alpha   90.00
_cell.angle_beta   90.00
_cell.angle_gamma   90.00
#
_symmetry.space_group_name_H-M   'P 1'
#
loop_
_entity.id
_entity.type
_entity.pdbx_description
1 polymer ?
#
loop_
_entity_poly.entity_id
_entity_poly.type
_entity_poly.pdbx_seq_one_letter_code
_entity_poly.pdbx_strand_id
1 'polypeptide(L)'
;MHVDVNTKKLKKNAFRVTKHRDVVASRVRIPGGACNADVLTQVAEIAREYGNGQVHITTRQGFEIEGISIRDMAKVNEKLQPIIENLEINQEVPGTGYASSGTRNVSACIGNRVCPFGNYNTAAFAKRIEKAIFPNDLHFKIALTGCANDCIKARMHDFGIIGMTEPQYDPNRCVSCSACIKGCDQLSVDA
;
A
#
# COMPACT_ATOMS: atom_id res chain seq x y z
N MET A 1 -20.00 23.91 20.25
CA MET A 1 -21.04 23.41 19.31
C MET A 1 -20.46 22.22 18.57
N HIS A 2 -20.97 21.02 18.82
CA HIS A 2 -20.51 19.77 18.19
C HIS A 2 -21.00 19.68 16.74
N VAL A 3 -20.22 19.05 15.87
CA VAL A 3 -20.58 18.89 14.46
C VAL A 3 -21.30 17.56 14.29
N ASP A 4 -22.55 17.60 13.82
CA ASP A 4 -23.24 16.39 13.37
C ASP A 4 -22.69 15.98 11.99
N VAL A 5 -22.25 14.73 11.86
CA VAL A 5 -21.58 14.24 10.66
C VAL A 5 -22.06 12.85 10.29
N ASN A 6 -22.29 12.66 8.99
CA ASN A 6 -22.57 11.34 8.44
C ASN A 6 -21.30 10.48 8.44
N THR A 7 -21.18 9.59 9.43
CA THR A 7 -20.00 8.75 9.61
C THR A 7 -19.79 7.75 8.46
N LYS A 8 -20.84 7.36 7.73
CA LYS A 8 -20.72 6.47 6.56
C LYS A 8 -20.04 7.20 5.41
N LYS A 9 -20.47 8.43 5.10
CA LYS A 9 -19.87 9.26 4.04
C LYS A 9 -18.40 9.57 4.34
N LEU A 10 -18.11 9.95 5.58
CA LEU A 10 -16.75 10.19 6.07
C LEU A 10 -15.86 8.96 5.90
N LYS A 11 -16.32 7.78 6.34
CA LYS A 11 -15.54 6.53 6.22
C LYS A 11 -15.33 6.14 4.76
N LYS A 12 -16.31 6.37 3.87
CA LYS A 12 -16.16 6.11 2.44
C LYS A 12 -15.07 7.01 1.83
N ASN A 13 -14.95 8.24 2.31
CA ASN A 13 -13.91 9.19 1.91
C ASN A 13 -12.54 8.96 2.58
N ALA A 14 -12.25 7.72 3.01
CA ALA A 14 -11.02 7.32 3.67
C ALA A 14 -10.66 8.03 5.00
N PHE A 15 -11.58 8.77 5.61
CA PHE A 15 -11.40 9.27 6.98
C PHE A 15 -11.82 8.23 8.02
N ARG A 16 -11.29 8.35 9.24
CA ARG A 16 -11.60 7.51 10.39
C ARG A 16 -12.09 8.36 11.55
N VAL A 17 -13.22 7.97 12.12
CA VAL A 17 -13.73 8.55 13.37
C VAL A 17 -12.83 8.08 14.51
N THR A 18 -12.34 9.03 15.31
CA THR A 18 -11.50 8.72 16.49
C THR A 18 -12.35 8.63 17.76
N LYS A 19 -11.69 8.28 18.88
CA LYS A 19 -12.31 8.34 20.21
C LYS A 19 -12.54 9.77 20.72
N HIS A 20 -11.87 10.76 20.13
CA HIS A 20 -11.99 12.15 20.50
C HIS A 20 -13.08 12.81 19.65
N ARG A 21 -13.98 13.57 20.29
CA ARG A 21 -15.06 14.27 19.59
C ARG A 21 -14.49 15.27 18.59
N ASP A 22 -15.16 15.39 17.45
CA ASP A 22 -14.83 16.33 16.38
C ASP A 22 -13.42 16.14 15.77
N VAL A 23 -12.76 15.00 16.04
CA VAL A 23 -11.42 14.65 15.53
C VAL A 23 -11.47 13.36 14.70
N VAL A 24 -10.81 13.41 13.54
CA VAL A 24 -10.68 12.32 12.58
C VAL A 24 -9.21 12.04 12.25
N ALA A 25 -8.96 10.90 11.61
CA ALA A 25 -7.70 10.62 10.94
C ALA A 25 -7.94 10.41 9.45
N SER A 26 -7.02 10.85 8.60
CA SER A 26 -7.10 10.68 7.14
C SER A 26 -6.14 9.59 6.68
N ARG A 27 -6.61 8.66 5.86
CA ARG A 27 -5.74 7.62 5.28
C ARG A 27 -5.27 7.99 3.90
N VAL A 28 -3.96 7.90 3.71
CA VAL A 28 -3.29 8.10 2.43
C VAL A 28 -2.85 6.74 1.89
N ARG A 29 -3.28 6.44 0.67
CA ARG A 29 -2.95 5.20 -0.04
C ARG A 29 -1.57 5.35 -0.68
N ILE A 30 -0.69 4.37 -0.51
CA ILE A 30 0.66 4.33 -1.08
C ILE A 30 0.85 2.94 -1.71
N PRO A 31 0.42 2.73 -2.96
CA PRO A 31 0.45 1.41 -3.58
C PRO A 31 1.87 0.85 -3.62
N GLY A 32 2.03 -0.36 -3.10
CA GLY A 32 3.31 -1.05 -2.97
C GLY A 32 4.30 -0.41 -1.99
N GLY A 33 3.85 0.51 -1.14
CA GLY A 33 4.69 1.20 -0.16
C GLY A 33 5.79 2.06 -0.79
N ALA A 34 5.64 2.45 -2.06
CA ALA A 34 6.64 3.18 -2.82
C ALA A 34 6.08 4.52 -3.32
N CYS A 35 6.65 5.62 -2.81
CA CYS A 35 6.38 6.98 -3.25
C CYS A 35 7.69 7.75 -3.42
N ASN A 36 7.62 8.93 -4.04
CA ASN A 36 8.76 9.85 -4.10
C ASN A 36 8.86 10.68 -2.80
N ALA A 37 9.93 11.46 -2.65
CA ALA A 37 10.15 12.28 -1.46
C ALA A 37 9.08 13.37 -1.28
N ASP A 38 8.52 13.89 -2.38
CA ASP A 38 7.52 14.96 -2.34
C ASP A 38 6.25 14.51 -1.61
N VAL A 39 5.81 13.25 -1.82
CA VAL A 39 4.66 12.68 -1.10
C VAL A 39 4.90 12.69 0.41
N LEU A 40 6.12 12.37 0.87
CA LEU A 40 6.45 12.42 2.30
C LEU A 40 6.39 13.85 2.84
N THR A 41 6.92 14.82 2.09
CA THR A 41 6.87 16.24 2.44
C THR A 41 5.41 16.72 2.55
N GLN A 42 4.59 16.42 1.55
CA GLN A 42 3.17 16.80 1.53
C GLN A 42 2.39 16.18 2.69
N VAL A 43 2.62 14.89 3.00
CA VAL A 43 2.01 14.23 4.16
C VAL A 43 2.42 14.91 5.47
N ALA A 44 3.70 15.27 5.61
CA ALA A 44 4.20 15.96 6.80
C ALA A 44 3.62 17.37 6.95
N GLU A 45 3.45 18.11 5.85
CA GLU A 45 2.81 19.43 5.85
C GLU A 45 1.35 19.34 6.30
N ILE A 46 0.57 18.43 5.72
CA ILE A 46 -0.83 18.21 6.11
C ILE A 46 -0.93 17.83 7.59
N ALA A 47 -0.04 16.96 8.07
CA ALA A 47 -0.02 16.54 9.47
C ALA A 47 0.27 17.70 10.44
N ARG A 48 1.16 18.64 10.06
CA ARG A 48 1.49 19.81 10.88
C ARG A 48 0.42 20.90 10.83
N GLU A 49 -0.18 21.13 9.66
CA GLU A 49 -1.13 22.22 9.44
C GLU A 49 -2.55 21.86 9.90
N TYR A 50 -2.99 20.65 9.61
CA TYR A 50 -4.37 20.21 9.86
C TYR A 50 -4.49 19.12 10.93
N GLY A 51 -3.40 18.43 11.24
CA GLY A 51 -3.36 17.35 12.23
C GLY A 51 -2.69 17.75 13.54
N ASN A 52 -2.23 16.76 14.28
CA ASN A 52 -1.45 16.92 15.52
C ASN A 52 0.08 16.76 15.31
N GLY A 53 0.54 16.82 14.06
CA GLY A 53 1.93 16.57 13.68
C GLY A 53 2.36 15.10 13.66
N GLN A 54 1.46 14.15 13.96
CA GLN A 54 1.75 12.72 13.95
C GLN A 54 1.24 12.05 12.67
N VAL A 55 2.02 11.07 12.21
CA VAL A 55 1.67 10.22 11.07
C VAL A 55 1.98 8.78 11.44
N HIS A 56 0.99 7.91 11.32
CA HIS A 56 1.16 6.49 11.53
C HIS A 56 1.39 5.77 10.19
N ILE A 57 2.44 4.97 10.10
CA ILE A 57 2.68 4.07 8.96
C ILE A 57 1.91 2.77 9.21
N THR A 58 0.92 2.52 8.36
CA THR A 58 0.04 1.35 8.51
C THR A 58 0.76 0.05 8.14
N THR A 59 0.24 -1.07 8.63
CA THR A 59 0.73 -2.42 8.29
C THR A 59 0.62 -2.77 6.80
N ARG A 60 -0.17 -2.00 6.04
CA ARG A 60 -0.30 -2.11 4.58
C ARG A 60 0.40 -0.98 3.84
N GLN A 61 1.40 -0.38 4.46
CA GLN A 61 2.33 0.58 3.83
C GLN A 61 1.70 1.91 3.38
N GLY A 62 0.45 2.20 3.74
CA GLY A 62 -0.13 3.55 3.62
C GLY A 62 0.13 4.39 4.87
N PHE A 63 -0.24 5.67 4.82
CA PHE A 63 -0.15 6.59 5.97
C PHE A 63 -1.52 6.86 6.59
N GLU A 64 -1.55 7.14 7.88
CA GLU A 64 -2.70 7.67 8.59
C GLU A 64 -2.27 8.98 9.28
N ILE A 65 -2.82 10.11 8.82
CA ILE A 65 -2.58 11.45 9.36
C ILE A 65 -3.56 11.68 10.51
N GLU A 66 -3.06 11.95 11.69
CA GLU A 66 -3.84 11.97 12.93
C GLU A 66 -4.25 13.38 13.36
N GLY A 67 -5.27 13.46 14.22
CA GLY A 67 -5.62 14.71 14.90
C GLY A 67 -6.33 15.76 14.04
N ILE A 68 -6.93 15.35 12.92
CA ILE A 68 -7.58 16.28 11.99
C ILE A 68 -8.95 16.70 12.53
N SER A 69 -9.20 18.00 12.58
CA SER A 69 -10.53 18.55 12.87
C SER A 69 -11.53 18.18 11.76
N ILE A 70 -12.73 17.71 12.13
CA ILE A 70 -13.80 17.38 11.14
C ILE A 70 -14.10 18.55 10.22
N ARG A 71 -13.95 19.79 10.69
CA ARG A 71 -14.24 21.00 9.92
C ARG A 71 -13.23 21.26 8.79
N ASP A 72 -12.03 20.68 8.91
CA ASP A 72 -10.96 20.88 7.94
C ASP A 72 -10.83 19.74 6.93
N MET A 73 -11.71 18.72 7.00
CA MET A 73 -11.70 17.58 6.08
C MET A 73 -11.71 17.99 4.60
N ALA A 74 -12.49 19.01 4.24
CA ALA A 74 -12.56 19.50 2.85
C ALA A 74 -11.21 20.08 2.38
N LYS A 75 -10.56 20.89 3.22
CA LYS A 75 -9.22 21.43 2.93
C LYS A 75 -8.17 20.33 2.86
N VAL A 76 -8.25 19.34 3.76
CA VAL A 76 -7.37 18.17 3.71
C VAL A 76 -7.55 17.42 2.39
N ASN A 77 -8.78 17.23 1.92
CA ASN A 77 -9.04 16.60 0.62
C ASN A 77 -8.41 17.36 -0.55
N GLU A 78 -8.49 18.69 -0.55
CA GLU A 78 -7.80 19.53 -1.54
C GLU A 78 -6.29 19.36 -1.47
N LYS A 79 -5.71 19.33 -0.26
CA LYS A 79 -4.27 19.12 -0.04
C LYS A 79 -3.79 17.71 -0.37
N LEU A 80 -4.68 16.71 -0.34
CA LEU A 80 -4.38 15.35 -0.78
C LEU A 80 -4.30 15.22 -2.31
N GLN A 81 -4.84 16.20 -3.06
CA GLN A 81 -4.92 16.11 -4.52
C GLN A 81 -3.56 15.88 -5.21
N PRO A 82 -2.48 16.64 -4.87
CA PRO A 82 -1.17 16.41 -5.48
C PRO A 82 -0.60 15.02 -5.15
N ILE A 83 -0.91 14.46 -3.97
CA ILE A 83 -0.48 13.11 -3.58
C ILE A 83 -1.21 12.06 -4.42
N ILE A 84 -2.52 12.22 -4.62
CA ILE A 84 -3.35 11.32 -5.44
C ILE A 84 -2.86 11.30 -6.89
N GLU A 85 -2.53 12.47 -7.44
CA GLU A 85 -2.00 12.64 -8.79
C GLU A 85 -0.60 12.02 -8.93
N ASN A 86 0.31 12.29 -7.99
CA ASN A 86 1.66 11.73 -7.98
C ASN A 86 1.67 10.19 -7.95
N LEU A 87 0.71 9.61 -7.23
CA LEU A 87 0.56 8.17 -7.09
C LEU A 87 -0.29 7.54 -8.20
N GLU A 88 -0.80 8.35 -9.13
CA GLU A 88 -1.65 7.94 -10.25
C GLU A 88 -2.89 7.12 -9.83
N ILE A 89 -3.48 7.50 -8.70
CA ILE A 89 -4.68 6.84 -8.17
C ILE A 89 -5.91 7.40 -8.90
N ASN A 90 -6.79 6.52 -9.38
CA ASN A 90 -8.01 6.95 -10.03
C ASN A 90 -8.89 7.78 -9.09
N GLN A 91 -9.44 8.87 -9.59
CA GLN A 91 -10.36 9.71 -8.83
C GLN A 91 -11.42 10.23 -9.79
N GLU A 92 -12.69 10.11 -9.41
CA GLU A 92 -13.80 10.57 -10.25
C GLU A 92 -13.91 12.10 -10.27
N VAL A 93 -13.73 12.74 -9.11
CA VAL A 93 -13.84 14.20 -8.95
C VAL A 93 -12.61 14.73 -8.22
N PRO A 94 -11.77 15.55 -8.88
CA PRO A 94 -10.62 16.21 -8.26
C PRO A 94 -11.01 17.03 -7.02
N GLY A 95 -10.11 17.09 -6.04
CA GLY A 95 -10.27 17.86 -4.80
C GLY A 95 -11.24 17.24 -3.78
N THR A 96 -11.87 16.11 -4.09
CA THR A 96 -12.81 15.45 -3.16
C THR A 96 -12.17 14.36 -2.30
N GLY A 97 -10.86 14.14 -2.41
CA GLY A 97 -10.14 13.08 -1.72
C GLY A 97 -10.41 11.70 -2.32
N TYR A 98 -10.34 10.64 -1.51
CA TYR A 98 -10.56 9.27 -1.98
C TYR A 98 -12.05 8.94 -2.11
N ALA A 99 -12.47 8.34 -3.23
CA ALA A 99 -13.88 7.98 -3.46
C ALA A 99 -14.35 6.73 -2.68
N SER A 100 -13.40 5.90 -2.21
CA SER A 100 -13.68 4.69 -1.46
C SER A 100 -12.59 4.37 -0.42
N SER A 101 -12.97 3.60 0.60
CA SER A 101 -12.05 3.02 1.59
C SER A 101 -12.16 1.50 1.74
N GLY A 102 -12.99 0.85 0.91
CA GLY A 102 -13.26 -0.58 0.98
C GLY A 102 -12.02 -1.39 0.61
N THR A 103 -11.52 -1.20 -0.61
CA THR A 103 -10.27 -1.83 -1.04
C THR A 103 -9.14 -1.35 -0.16
N ARG A 104 -8.38 -2.27 0.41
CA ARG A 104 -7.20 -1.88 1.19
C ARG A 104 -6.04 -1.53 0.25
N ASN A 105 -5.09 -0.75 0.76
CA ASN A 105 -3.90 -0.39 0.01
C ASN A 105 -3.18 -1.65 -0.46
N VAL A 106 -2.87 -1.74 -1.76
CA VAL A 106 -2.11 -2.86 -2.32
C VAL A 106 -0.71 -2.84 -1.71
N SER A 107 -0.34 -3.92 -1.03
CA SER A 107 0.95 -4.01 -0.33
C SER A 107 1.97 -4.78 -1.17
N ALA A 108 3.25 -4.42 -1.08
CA ALA A 108 4.31 -5.09 -1.83
C ALA A 108 5.61 -5.18 -1.04
N CYS A 109 6.39 -6.24 -1.23
CA CYS A 109 7.80 -6.20 -0.81
C CYS A 109 8.60 -5.25 -1.72
N ILE A 110 9.86 -4.96 -1.37
CA ILE A 110 10.71 -4.05 -2.16
C ILE A 110 10.94 -4.51 -3.61
N GLY A 111 10.81 -5.82 -3.87
CA GLY A 111 10.94 -6.41 -5.20
C GLY A 111 12.35 -6.26 -5.80
N ASN A 112 12.44 -6.41 -7.13
CA ASN A 112 13.69 -6.32 -7.87
C ASN A 112 14.27 -4.90 -8.00
N ARG A 113 13.65 -3.91 -7.35
CA ARG A 113 14.22 -2.55 -7.25
C ARG A 113 15.50 -2.54 -6.42
N VAL A 114 15.60 -3.44 -5.45
CA VAL A 114 16.74 -3.55 -4.52
C VAL A 114 17.07 -5.01 -4.20
N CYS A 115 16.06 -5.86 -4.00
CA CYS A 115 16.30 -7.23 -3.54
C CYS A 115 16.80 -8.11 -4.70
N PRO A 116 17.93 -8.80 -4.54
CA PRO A 116 18.48 -9.67 -5.59
C PRO A 116 17.59 -10.90 -5.86
N PHE A 117 16.76 -11.30 -4.90
CA PHE A 117 15.80 -12.40 -5.08
C PHE A 117 14.52 -11.98 -5.80
N GLY A 118 14.29 -10.68 -6.00
CA GLY A 118 13.06 -10.21 -6.62
C GLY A 118 12.96 -10.63 -8.09
N ASN A 119 11.97 -11.45 -8.43
CA ASN A 119 11.76 -11.89 -9.81
C ASN A 119 11.05 -10.85 -10.69
N TYR A 120 10.44 -9.82 -10.09
CA TYR A 120 9.76 -8.74 -10.81
C TYR A 120 9.67 -7.45 -9.97
N ASN A 121 9.26 -6.35 -10.62
CA ASN A 121 9.03 -5.07 -9.97
C ASN A 121 7.65 -5.05 -9.30
N THR A 122 7.63 -5.46 -8.04
CA THR A 122 6.42 -5.55 -7.20
C THR A 122 5.73 -4.20 -7.01
N ALA A 123 6.49 -3.12 -6.79
CA ALA A 123 5.93 -1.78 -6.57
C ALA A 123 5.25 -1.21 -7.83
N ALA A 124 5.87 -1.37 -9.00
CA ALA A 124 5.26 -0.95 -10.27
C ALA A 124 4.00 -1.76 -10.56
N PHE A 125 4.00 -3.07 -10.26
CA PHE A 125 2.82 -3.89 -10.45
C PHE A 125 1.70 -3.56 -9.44
N ALA A 126 2.04 -3.21 -8.20
CA ALA A 126 1.08 -2.73 -7.21
C ALA A 126 0.34 -1.48 -7.68
N LYS A 127 1.05 -0.50 -8.24
CA LYS A 127 0.45 0.72 -8.82
C LYS A 127 -0.52 0.39 -9.97
N ARG A 128 -0.14 -0.52 -10.86
CA ARG A 128 -1.02 -0.97 -11.97
C ARG A 128 -2.29 -1.64 -11.45
N ILE A 129 -2.17 -2.50 -10.44
CA ILE A 129 -3.33 -3.16 -9.82
C ILE A 129 -4.22 -2.14 -9.11
N GLU A 130 -3.64 -1.21 -8.34
CA GLU A 130 -4.39 -0.13 -7.69
C GLU A 130 -5.23 0.65 -8.71
N LYS A 131 -4.62 1.04 -9.83
CA LYS A 131 -5.30 1.73 -10.93
C LYS A 131 -6.38 0.89 -11.62
N ALA A 132 -6.27 -0.44 -11.60
CA ALA A 132 -7.27 -1.32 -12.19
C ALA A 132 -8.49 -1.53 -11.27
N ILE A 133 -8.28 -1.53 -9.95
CA ILE A 133 -9.33 -1.88 -8.99
C ILE A 133 -9.97 -0.66 -8.32
N PHE A 134 -9.25 0.43 -8.14
CA PHE A 134 -9.77 1.61 -7.43
C PHE A 134 -10.59 2.49 -8.38
N PRO A 135 -11.76 3.03 -7.95
CA PRO A 135 -12.39 2.88 -6.64
C PRO A 135 -13.32 1.64 -6.54
N ASN A 136 -13.27 0.90 -5.43
CA ASN A 136 -14.31 -0.09 -5.08
C ASN A 136 -14.50 -0.24 -3.56
N ASP A 137 -15.72 -0.56 -3.14
CA ASP A 137 -16.09 -0.66 -1.72
C ASP A 137 -15.89 -2.07 -1.13
N LEU A 138 -15.31 -3.02 -1.86
CA LEU A 138 -15.06 -4.39 -1.38
C LEU A 138 -13.92 -4.40 -0.36
N HIS A 139 -14.15 -5.02 0.81
CA HIS A 139 -13.10 -5.20 1.83
C HIS A 139 -12.15 -6.32 1.41
N PHE A 140 -11.25 -5.98 0.50
CA PHE A 140 -10.33 -6.91 -0.15
C PHE A 140 -8.89 -6.45 -0.01
N LYS A 141 -7.98 -7.40 0.21
CA LYS A 141 -6.57 -7.17 0.53
C LYS A 141 -5.73 -7.88 -0.52
N ILE A 142 -4.89 -7.12 -1.21
CA ILE A 142 -3.99 -7.63 -2.23
C ILE A 142 -2.56 -7.42 -1.78
N ALA A 143 -1.71 -8.44 -1.95
CA ALA A 143 -0.30 -8.34 -1.64
C ALA A 143 0.60 -9.01 -2.67
N LEU A 144 1.77 -8.40 -2.92
CA LEU A 144 2.71 -8.79 -3.94
C LEU A 144 4.09 -9.07 -3.33
N THR A 145 4.60 -10.30 -3.46
CA THR A 145 5.99 -10.64 -3.14
C THR A 145 6.76 -10.99 -4.40
N GLY A 146 8.01 -10.55 -4.47
CA GLY A 146 8.90 -10.78 -5.60
C GLY A 146 9.44 -12.22 -5.69
N CYS A 147 9.40 -12.98 -4.59
CA CYS A 147 9.93 -14.34 -4.53
C CYS A 147 9.21 -15.19 -3.46
N ALA A 148 9.53 -16.49 -3.45
CA ALA A 148 8.99 -17.48 -2.54
C ALA A 148 9.27 -17.22 -1.04
N ASN A 149 10.25 -16.38 -0.69
CA ASN A 149 10.53 -15.97 0.70
C ASN A 149 9.35 -15.24 1.36
N ASP A 150 8.43 -14.72 0.56
CA ASP A 150 7.16 -14.14 1.01
C ASP A 150 7.29 -13.06 2.10
N CYS A 151 8.13 -12.05 1.84
CA CYS A 151 8.42 -10.98 2.81
C CYS A 151 7.19 -10.14 3.19
N ILE A 152 6.22 -9.97 2.28
CA ILE A 152 4.98 -9.22 2.54
C ILE A 152 3.85 -10.11 3.09
N LYS A 153 4.09 -11.42 3.21
CA LYS A 153 3.08 -12.41 3.63
C LYS A 153 1.87 -12.40 2.69
N ALA A 154 2.14 -12.48 1.39
CA ALA A 154 1.14 -12.53 0.33
C ALA A 154 0.17 -13.70 0.51
N ARG A 155 0.62 -14.82 1.08
CA ARG A 155 -0.25 -15.98 1.40
C ARG A 155 -1.33 -15.70 2.43
N MET A 156 -1.17 -14.66 3.27
CA MET A 156 -2.16 -14.26 4.27
C MET A 156 -3.17 -13.22 3.78
N HIS A 157 -3.06 -12.80 2.52
CA HIS A 157 -3.95 -11.81 1.92
C HIS A 157 -5.07 -12.50 1.13
N ASP A 158 -6.17 -11.79 0.88
CA ASP A 158 -7.31 -12.33 0.13
C ASP A 158 -6.91 -12.70 -1.31
N PHE A 159 -5.94 -11.95 -1.88
CA PHE A 159 -5.29 -12.28 -3.15
C PHE A 159 -3.79 -11.96 -3.08
N GLY A 160 -2.97 -13.00 -3.21
CA GLY A 160 -1.51 -12.91 -3.14
C GLY A 160 -0.86 -13.27 -4.46
N ILE A 161 0.14 -12.48 -4.90
CA ILE A 161 0.98 -12.81 -6.06
C ILE A 161 2.41 -13.04 -5.59
N ILE A 162 2.94 -14.24 -5.88
CA ILE A 162 4.29 -14.65 -5.53
C ILE A 162 5.09 -14.79 -6.82
N GLY A 163 6.18 -14.03 -6.94
CA GLY A 163 7.09 -14.15 -8.07
C GLY A 163 7.82 -15.48 -8.03
N MET A 164 7.80 -16.19 -9.14
CA MET A 164 8.49 -17.45 -9.32
C MET A 164 9.44 -17.33 -10.50
N THR A 165 10.47 -18.16 -10.50
CA THR A 165 11.37 -18.34 -11.63
C THR A 165 11.55 -19.84 -11.82
N GLU A 166 11.74 -20.27 -13.06
CA GLU A 166 12.06 -21.65 -13.38
C GLU A 166 13.58 -21.82 -13.31
N PRO A 167 14.12 -22.61 -12.37
CA PRO A 167 15.56 -22.83 -12.27
C PRO A 167 16.10 -23.47 -13.55
N GLN A 168 17.14 -22.87 -14.13
CA GLN A 168 17.83 -23.42 -15.30
C GLN A 168 19.18 -24.01 -14.90
N TYR A 169 19.44 -25.24 -15.30
CA TYR A 169 20.74 -25.89 -15.07
C TYR A 169 21.73 -25.49 -16.16
N ASP A 170 22.89 -24.96 -15.74
CA ASP A 170 24.01 -24.64 -16.62
C ASP A 170 25.21 -25.56 -16.30
N PRO A 171 25.49 -26.57 -17.14
CA PRO A 171 26.59 -27.51 -16.92
C PRO A 171 27.96 -26.84 -16.85
N ASN A 172 28.18 -25.72 -17.57
CA ASN A 172 29.48 -25.06 -17.64
C ASN A 172 29.80 -24.25 -16.37
N ARG A 173 28.77 -23.92 -15.58
CA ARG A 173 28.91 -23.22 -14.29
C ARG A 173 28.89 -24.18 -13.10
N CYS A 174 28.64 -25.47 -13.34
CA CYS A 174 28.55 -26.48 -12.30
C CYS A 174 29.94 -26.83 -11.75
N VAL A 175 30.08 -26.80 -10.43
CA VAL A 175 31.31 -27.21 -9.71
C VAL A 175 31.12 -28.48 -8.88
N SER A 176 30.06 -29.24 -9.17
CA SER A 176 29.74 -30.51 -8.49
C SER A 176 29.64 -30.43 -6.96
N CYS A 177 29.21 -29.28 -6.43
CA CYS A 177 29.06 -29.05 -4.98
C CYS A 177 27.78 -29.66 -4.37
N SER A 178 26.87 -30.18 -5.21
CA SER A 178 25.57 -30.76 -4.84
C SER A 178 24.62 -29.83 -4.06
N ALA A 179 24.88 -28.51 -4.05
CA ALA A 179 24.03 -27.55 -3.33
C ALA A 179 22.61 -27.47 -3.91
N CYS A 180 22.47 -27.55 -5.24
CA CYS A 180 21.18 -27.57 -5.92
C CYS A 180 20.35 -28.81 -5.56
N ILE A 181 20.98 -29.98 -5.45
CA ILE A 181 20.32 -31.24 -5.05
C ILE A 181 19.80 -31.11 -3.63
N LYS A 182 20.67 -30.75 -2.68
CA LYS A 182 20.28 -30.56 -1.26
C LYS A 182 19.14 -29.55 -1.09
N GLY A 183 19.19 -28.44 -1.85
CA GLY A 183 18.15 -27.43 -1.83
C GLY A 183 16.82 -27.94 -2.40
N CYS A 184 16.88 -28.72 -3.49
CA CYS A 184 15.70 -29.36 -4.07
C CYS A 184 15.08 -30.36 -3.08
N ASP A 185 15.90 -31.22 -2.47
CA ASP A 185 15.44 -32.24 -1.53
C ASP A 185 14.76 -31.64 -0.29
N GLN A 186 15.25 -30.47 0.15
CA GLN A 186 14.71 -29.80 1.32
C GLN A 186 13.44 -28.97 1.03
N LEU A 187 13.36 -28.35 -0.14
CA LEU A 187 12.37 -27.30 -0.44
C LEU A 187 11.29 -27.74 -1.44
N SER A 188 11.53 -28.78 -2.22
CA SER A 188 10.50 -29.33 -3.11
C SER A 188 9.48 -30.11 -2.30
N VAL A 189 8.21 -29.94 -2.65
CA VAL A 189 7.20 -30.92 -2.27
C VAL A 189 7.49 -32.20 -3.04
N ASP A 190 7.50 -33.34 -2.34
CA ASP A 190 7.71 -34.70 -2.88
C ASP A 190 9.16 -35.12 -3.25
N ALA A 191 10.17 -34.58 -2.57
CA ALA A 191 11.53 -35.14 -2.61
C ALA A 191 11.77 -36.22 -1.54
#